data_AF-A0A6J2XZ85-F1
#
_entry.id   AF-A0A6J2XZ85-F1
#
_cell.length_a   1.000
_cell.length_b   1.000
_cell.length_c   1.000
_cell.angle_alpha   90.00
_cell.angle_beta   90.00
_cell.angle_gamma   90.00
#
_symmetry.space_group_name_H-M   'P 1'
#
loop_
_entity.id
_entity.type
_entity.pdbx_description
1 polymer ?
#
loop_
_entity_poly.entity_id
_entity_poly.type
_entity_poly.pdbx_seq_one_letter_code
_entity_poly.pdbx_strand_id
1 'polypeptide(L)'
;MSVSRLYCLNLNRKWKNSSRARHRFEVNNETWLQQEIKFPKCIQEKKHNIDVNCSGQSRGAGRPRKPFLEVSNKTKKRRVQELSTSWTSDELQFAAQTSNGFSKPNESSSLSPHQALALSLDLGLSERKYKLLRSMMNGVHQNCLPSLYAVNQARNILLPSIIIVTETSAEVDLQVLLNLTSKSIIELINLNENKELKLICKWGFDGSSGHSQYKKVFTDALCTDEYLLIVAMVPIRLLDKNNGKQLWINPRPSSTHYCRPIKFMFKKENATLVRDEENDMNNKINQLCGFKVQTKNGNICQVSFEMLFTMMDGSVSNVLSNTNATSKCIICGASPKDMNSEYVVDRPSKVENYRFGLSTLHCWIRFFECLLHIGYRLPVKTWQIRGNENKEIVENNKKRIQAEFKSKLGLLVDKPKPGYGSTNDGNTARVFFYNPDLSSEITGVDKGLIKEFSIILRVLASGSHIHMDKFMMLLQETRLHYLELYPWYYMPSSVHKVLVHGSDIIGSFSLPIGQLSEDV
;
A
#
# COMPACT_ATOMS: atom_id res chain seq x y z
N MET A 1 -6.04 -51.20 -68.14
CA MET A 1 -7.05 -50.69 -67.18
C MET A 1 -7.31 -51.78 -66.16
N SER A 2 -7.34 -51.46 -64.85
CA SER A 2 -7.59 -52.49 -63.82
C SER A 2 -8.95 -53.15 -64.07
N VAL A 3 -9.04 -54.47 -63.87
CA VAL A 3 -10.28 -55.26 -64.02
C VAL A 3 -11.44 -54.62 -63.22
N SER A 4 -11.13 -54.03 -62.06
CA SER A 4 -12.07 -53.27 -61.23
C SER A 4 -12.66 -52.04 -61.92
N ARG A 5 -11.86 -51.27 -62.67
CA ARG A 5 -12.33 -50.06 -63.36
C ARG A 5 -13.24 -50.41 -64.54
N LEU A 6 -12.95 -51.49 -65.26
CA LEU A 6 -13.78 -51.97 -66.36
C LEU A 6 -15.13 -52.49 -65.83
N TYR A 7 -15.14 -53.20 -64.69
CA TYR A 7 -16.37 -53.64 -64.04
C TYR A 7 -17.25 -52.46 -63.61
N CYS A 8 -16.68 -51.44 -62.94
CA CYS A 8 -17.45 -50.26 -62.52
C CYS A 8 -18.02 -49.46 -63.70
N LEU A 9 -17.31 -49.39 -64.83
CA LEU A 9 -17.80 -48.76 -66.05
C LEU A 9 -18.96 -49.56 -66.67
N ASN A 10 -18.84 -50.88 -66.73
CA ASN A 10 -19.91 -51.76 -67.21
C ASN A 10 -21.14 -51.73 -66.31
N LEU A 11 -20.96 -51.70 -64.98
CA LEU A 11 -22.02 -51.50 -64.01
C LEU A 11 -22.78 -50.20 -64.28
N ASN A 12 -22.07 -49.08 -64.40
CA ASN A 12 -22.69 -47.77 -64.66
C ASN A 12 -23.44 -47.72 -65.99
N ARG A 13 -22.91 -48.35 -67.04
CA ARG A 13 -23.56 -48.44 -68.35
C ARG A 13 -24.84 -49.28 -68.26
N LYS A 14 -24.77 -50.48 -67.66
CA LYS A 14 -25.94 -51.35 -67.48
C LYS A 14 -26.99 -50.71 -66.56
N TRP A 15 -26.56 -49.97 -65.53
CA TRP A 15 -27.43 -49.23 -64.63
C TRP A 15 -28.21 -48.12 -65.33
N LYS A 16 -27.53 -47.36 -66.21
CA LYS A 16 -28.19 -46.37 -67.08
C LYS A 16 -29.18 -47.02 -68.05
N ASN A 17 -28.82 -48.13 -68.67
CA ASN A 17 -29.69 -48.85 -69.61
C ASN A 17 -30.95 -49.42 -68.96
N SER A 18 -30.89 -49.75 -67.66
CA SER A 18 -32.06 -50.16 -66.87
C SER A 18 -32.83 -48.98 -66.25
N SER A 19 -32.66 -47.78 -66.80
CA SER A 19 -33.26 -46.53 -66.30
C SER A 19 -32.99 -46.27 -64.82
N ARG A 20 -31.87 -46.79 -64.28
CA ARG A 20 -31.51 -46.72 -62.85
C ARG A 20 -32.57 -47.35 -61.92
N ALA A 21 -33.39 -48.26 -62.44
CA ALA A 21 -34.37 -48.99 -61.65
C ALA A 21 -33.82 -50.38 -61.29
N ARG A 22 -33.76 -50.68 -59.99
CA ARG A 22 -33.12 -51.88 -59.45
C ARG A 22 -33.71 -53.18 -60.01
N HIS A 23 -35.03 -53.33 -59.93
CA HIS A 23 -35.72 -54.52 -60.43
C HIS A 23 -35.46 -54.77 -61.93
N ARG A 24 -35.48 -53.70 -62.76
CA ARG A 24 -35.16 -53.80 -64.19
C ARG A 24 -33.67 -54.09 -64.45
N PHE A 25 -32.79 -53.69 -63.54
CA PHE A 25 -31.37 -53.99 -63.65
C PHE A 25 -31.06 -55.45 -63.35
N GLU A 26 -31.64 -55.99 -62.28
CA GLU A 26 -31.47 -57.38 -61.85
C GLU A 26 -32.02 -58.33 -62.92
N VAL A 27 -33.22 -58.09 -63.45
CA VAL A 27 -33.82 -58.89 -64.54
C VAL A 27 -33.01 -58.82 -65.83
N ASN A 28 -32.64 -57.61 -66.30
CA ASN A 28 -31.98 -57.46 -67.60
C ASN A 28 -30.50 -57.87 -67.61
N ASN A 29 -29.89 -58.09 -66.44
CA ASN A 29 -28.45 -58.37 -66.32
C ASN A 29 -28.15 -59.57 -65.42
N GLU A 30 -29.13 -60.44 -65.18
CA GLU A 30 -29.01 -61.61 -64.30
C GLU A 30 -27.79 -62.48 -64.63
N THR A 31 -27.62 -62.79 -65.92
CA THR A 31 -26.47 -63.59 -66.41
C THR A 31 -25.12 -62.89 -66.21
N TRP A 32 -25.08 -61.55 -66.20
CA TRP A 32 -23.87 -60.78 -65.94
C TRP A 32 -23.56 -60.69 -64.43
N LEU A 33 -24.60 -60.64 -63.59
CA LEU A 33 -24.46 -60.61 -62.13
C LEU A 33 -23.95 -61.95 -61.56
N GLN A 34 -24.22 -63.06 -62.25
CA GLN A 34 -23.73 -64.39 -61.88
C GLN A 34 -22.30 -64.69 -62.35
N GLN A 35 -21.63 -63.77 -63.07
CA GLN A 35 -20.25 -63.96 -63.50
C GLN A 35 -19.26 -63.77 -62.33
N GLU A 36 -18.29 -64.66 -62.23
CA GLU A 36 -17.23 -64.60 -61.23
C GLU A 36 -16.21 -63.50 -61.59
N ILE A 37 -16.03 -62.52 -60.71
CA ILE A 37 -15.10 -61.40 -60.93
C ILE A 37 -13.78 -61.69 -60.21
N LYS A 38 -12.70 -61.88 -60.98
CA LYS A 38 -11.35 -62.03 -60.43
C LYS A 38 -10.68 -60.67 -60.23
N PHE A 39 -10.54 -60.24 -58.98
CA PHE A 39 -9.79 -59.01 -58.64
C PHE A 39 -8.28 -59.26 -58.67
N PRO A 40 -7.46 -58.32 -59.19
CA PRO A 40 -6.00 -58.45 -59.13
C PRO A 40 -5.51 -58.49 -57.67
N LYS A 41 -4.53 -59.35 -57.36
CA LYS A 41 -3.96 -59.58 -56.01
C LYS A 41 -3.36 -58.33 -55.32
N CYS A 42 -3.24 -57.18 -56.01
CA CYS A 42 -2.65 -55.95 -55.46
C CYS A 42 -3.50 -55.21 -54.40
N ILE A 43 -4.62 -55.80 -53.94
CA ILE A 43 -5.47 -55.23 -52.88
C ILE A 43 -5.25 -55.92 -51.51
N GLN A 44 -4.55 -57.06 -51.45
CA GLN A 44 -4.39 -57.83 -50.21
C GLN A 44 -3.09 -57.58 -49.43
N GLU A 45 -2.11 -56.85 -49.97
CA GLU A 45 -0.86 -56.55 -49.27
C GLU A 45 -0.77 -55.08 -48.87
N LYS A 46 -1.33 -54.75 -47.71
CA LYS A 46 -0.85 -53.63 -46.89
C LYS A 46 -0.52 -54.17 -45.49
N LYS A 47 0.67 -54.75 -45.36
CA LYS A 47 1.36 -54.87 -44.07
C LYS A 47 2.78 -54.35 -44.21
N HIS A 48 3.09 -53.39 -43.34
CA HIS A 48 4.39 -53.01 -42.80
C HIS A 48 5.62 -53.09 -43.70
N ASN A 49 6.09 -51.92 -44.14
CA ASN A 49 7.38 -51.34 -43.75
C ASN A 49 7.61 -50.06 -44.56
N ILE A 50 7.66 -48.91 -43.89
CA ILE A 50 8.27 -47.70 -44.46
C ILE A 50 9.42 -47.37 -43.53
N ASP A 51 10.58 -47.93 -43.86
CA ASP A 51 11.85 -47.36 -43.45
C ASP A 51 11.99 -46.00 -44.14
N VAL A 52 12.07 -44.96 -43.32
CA VAL A 52 12.36 -43.60 -43.75
C VAL A 52 13.87 -43.46 -43.74
N ASN A 53 14.51 -43.73 -44.87
CA ASN A 53 15.74 -43.09 -45.32
C ASN A 53 16.15 -43.59 -46.70
N CYS A 54 15.60 -42.97 -47.75
CA CYS A 54 16.35 -42.69 -48.97
C CYS A 54 15.61 -41.69 -49.86
N SER A 55 16.32 -40.62 -50.20
CA SER A 55 16.07 -39.71 -51.30
C SER A 55 15.96 -40.50 -52.61
N GLY A 56 14.74 -40.62 -53.13
CA GLY A 56 14.47 -41.28 -54.40
C GLY A 56 12.99 -41.22 -54.74
N GLN A 57 12.68 -40.61 -55.87
CA GLN A 57 11.32 -40.32 -56.34
C GLN A 57 10.46 -41.60 -56.42
N SER A 58 9.55 -41.79 -55.48
CA SER A 58 8.31 -42.53 -55.72
C SER A 58 7.15 -41.54 -55.70
N ARG A 59 6.44 -41.43 -56.83
CA ARG A 59 5.23 -40.62 -56.96
C ARG A 59 4.09 -41.31 -56.20
N GLY A 60 4.16 -41.30 -54.88
CA GLY A 60 3.04 -41.67 -54.02
C GLY A 60 1.91 -40.67 -54.23
N ALA A 61 0.78 -41.14 -54.75
CA ALA A 61 -0.41 -40.32 -54.94
C ALA A 61 -0.95 -39.85 -53.57
N GLY A 62 -0.52 -38.67 -53.15
CA GLY A 62 -0.92 -38.06 -51.89
C GLY A 62 -0.75 -36.55 -51.95
N ARG A 63 -1.64 -35.83 -51.26
CA ARG A 63 -1.55 -34.36 -51.16
C ARG A 63 -0.18 -33.98 -50.61
N PRO A 64 0.57 -33.07 -51.27
CA PRO A 64 1.87 -32.61 -50.79
C PRO A 64 1.80 -32.17 -49.33
N ARG A 65 2.75 -32.62 -48.50
CA ARG A 65 2.81 -32.21 -47.10
C ARG A 65 3.24 -30.75 -47.04
N LYS A 66 2.36 -29.90 -46.50
CA LYS A 66 2.73 -28.53 -46.13
C LYS A 66 3.80 -28.53 -45.02
N PRO A 67 4.70 -27.53 -45.00
CA PRO A 67 5.64 -27.28 -43.90
C PRO A 67 4.95 -27.31 -42.53
N PHE A 68 5.67 -27.72 -41.49
CA PHE A 68 5.09 -27.88 -40.16
C PHE A 68 4.49 -26.58 -39.61
N LEU A 69 5.13 -25.44 -39.85
CA LEU A 69 4.68 -24.13 -39.36
C LEU A 69 3.34 -23.70 -39.98
N GLU A 70 3.07 -24.08 -41.23
CA GLU A 70 1.92 -23.65 -42.03
C GLU A 70 0.67 -24.53 -41.87
N VAL A 71 0.77 -25.64 -41.12
CA VAL A 71 -0.38 -26.53 -40.89
C VAL A 71 -1.16 -26.15 -39.64
N SER A 72 -2.45 -26.51 -39.62
CA SER A 72 -3.34 -26.26 -38.47
C SER A 72 -2.86 -26.98 -37.19
N ASN A 73 -3.23 -26.45 -36.02
CA ASN A 73 -2.87 -27.04 -34.73
C ASN A 73 -3.27 -28.52 -34.59
N LYS A 74 -4.43 -28.91 -35.14
CA LYS A 74 -4.86 -30.32 -35.17
C LYS A 74 -3.88 -31.20 -35.94
N THR A 75 -3.35 -30.70 -37.05
CA THR A 75 -2.36 -31.42 -37.88
C THR A 75 -0.99 -31.44 -37.22
N LYS A 76 -0.57 -30.34 -36.59
CA LYS A 76 0.67 -30.26 -35.80
C LYS A 76 0.66 -31.31 -34.69
N LYS A 77 -0.41 -31.35 -33.87
CA LYS A 77 -0.61 -32.34 -32.80
C LYS A 77 -0.49 -33.77 -33.31
N ARG A 78 -1.16 -34.10 -34.42
CA ARG A 78 -1.06 -35.44 -35.03
C ARG A 78 0.37 -35.78 -35.49
N ARG A 79 1.12 -34.80 -36.01
CA ARG A 79 2.50 -35.01 -36.47
C ARG A 79 3.49 -35.20 -35.33
N VAL A 80 3.26 -34.59 -34.17
CA VAL A 80 4.12 -34.73 -32.98
C VAL A 80 3.62 -35.79 -32.01
N GLN A 81 2.51 -36.45 -32.31
CA GLN A 81 1.88 -37.43 -31.42
C GLN A 81 2.84 -38.56 -31.06
N GLU A 82 3.57 -39.08 -32.05
CA GLU A 82 4.58 -40.12 -31.86
C GLU A 82 5.73 -39.66 -30.95
N LEU A 83 6.16 -38.39 -31.05
CA LEU A 83 7.16 -37.82 -30.14
C LEU A 83 6.62 -37.76 -28.71
N SER A 84 5.36 -37.31 -28.53
CA SER A 84 4.74 -37.20 -27.21
C SER A 84 4.43 -38.54 -26.54
N THR A 85 4.28 -39.61 -27.32
CA THR A 85 4.02 -40.96 -26.77
C THR A 85 5.29 -41.77 -26.54
N SER A 86 6.37 -41.44 -27.25
CA SER A 86 7.61 -42.22 -27.20
C SER A 86 8.63 -41.70 -26.19
N TRP A 87 8.46 -40.48 -25.70
CA TRP A 87 9.43 -39.80 -24.83
C TRP A 87 8.73 -39.08 -23.67
N THR A 88 9.42 -38.95 -22.55
CA THR A 88 8.91 -38.20 -21.40
C THR A 88 8.94 -36.68 -21.66
N SER A 89 8.13 -35.93 -20.89
CA SER A 89 8.08 -34.47 -21.01
C SER A 89 9.45 -33.83 -20.77
N ASP A 90 10.23 -34.36 -19.82
CA ASP A 90 11.53 -33.83 -19.45
C ASP A 90 12.57 -34.06 -20.54
N GLU A 91 12.58 -35.26 -21.16
CA GLU A 91 13.47 -35.59 -22.29
C GLU A 91 13.18 -34.71 -23.51
N LEU A 92 11.89 -34.51 -23.83
CA LEU A 92 11.49 -33.65 -24.95
C LEU A 92 11.88 -32.19 -24.70
N GLN A 93 11.74 -31.71 -23.46
CA GLN A 93 12.10 -30.34 -23.07
C GLN A 93 13.61 -30.14 -23.10
N PHE A 94 14.38 -31.12 -22.63
CA PHE A 94 15.84 -31.09 -22.68
C PHE A 94 16.38 -31.17 -24.11
N ALA A 95 15.78 -32.01 -24.97
CA ALA A 95 16.12 -32.10 -26.40
C ALA A 95 15.84 -30.77 -27.14
N ALA A 96 14.73 -30.11 -26.82
CA ALA A 96 14.42 -28.78 -27.35
C ALA A 96 15.42 -27.70 -26.89
N GLN A 97 15.93 -27.79 -25.66
CA GLN A 97 16.94 -26.88 -25.13
C GLN A 97 18.33 -27.10 -25.75
N THR A 98 18.74 -28.35 -25.97
CA THR A 98 20.03 -28.69 -26.58
C THR A 98 20.07 -28.32 -28.06
N SER A 99 18.96 -28.50 -28.79
CA SER A 99 18.83 -28.11 -30.20
C SER A 99 18.84 -26.59 -30.45
N ASN A 100 18.40 -25.78 -29.47
CA ASN A 100 18.37 -24.33 -29.59
C ASN A 100 19.66 -23.63 -29.10
N GLY A 101 20.70 -24.37 -28.70
CA GLY A 101 21.99 -23.82 -28.30
C GLY A 101 21.90 -22.88 -27.09
N PHE A 102 21.85 -23.43 -25.88
CA PHE A 102 22.02 -22.72 -24.59
C PHE A 102 21.51 -21.26 -24.55
N SER A 103 20.19 -21.09 -24.61
CA SER A 103 19.53 -19.99 -23.91
C SER A 103 18.75 -20.60 -22.76
N LYS A 104 18.99 -20.13 -21.53
CA LYS A 104 18.25 -20.48 -20.31
C LYS A 104 16.74 -20.64 -20.60
N PRO A 105 16.02 -21.53 -19.90
CA PRO A 105 14.57 -21.61 -20.05
C PRO A 105 14.04 -20.19 -19.86
N ASN A 106 13.30 -19.67 -20.86
CA ASN A 106 12.67 -18.36 -20.77
C ASN A 106 11.95 -18.31 -19.42
N GLU A 107 12.47 -17.52 -18.48
CA GLU A 107 11.67 -17.02 -17.37
C GLU A 107 10.39 -16.52 -18.00
N SER A 108 9.25 -16.94 -17.46
CA SER A 108 7.92 -16.49 -17.87
C SER A 108 7.98 -15.03 -18.32
N SER A 109 7.79 -14.78 -19.62
CA SER A 109 7.75 -13.41 -20.16
C SER A 109 6.56 -12.61 -19.62
N SER A 110 5.69 -13.26 -18.82
CA SER A 110 4.60 -12.64 -18.08
C SER A 110 5.05 -12.26 -16.67
N LEU A 111 4.69 -11.05 -16.24
CA LEU A 111 4.68 -10.69 -14.83
C LEU A 111 3.78 -11.63 -14.02
N SER A 112 4.16 -11.89 -12.77
CA SER A 112 3.30 -12.62 -11.84
C SER A 112 2.06 -11.79 -11.46
N PRO A 113 0.94 -12.41 -11.04
CA PRO A 113 -0.24 -11.68 -10.61
C PRO A 113 0.02 -10.66 -9.50
N HIS A 114 0.91 -10.96 -8.54
CA HIS A 114 1.30 -10.04 -7.47
C HIS A 114 2.12 -8.85 -7.98
N GLN A 115 3.06 -9.08 -8.91
CA GLN A 115 3.82 -7.99 -9.53
C GLN A 115 2.92 -7.07 -10.37
N ALA A 116 1.97 -7.64 -11.11
CA ALA A 116 1.00 -6.85 -11.87
C ALA A 116 0.01 -6.09 -10.96
N LEU A 117 -0.37 -6.66 -9.82
CA LEU A 117 -1.16 -5.96 -8.80
C LEU A 117 -0.38 -4.77 -8.22
N ALA A 118 0.88 -4.97 -7.82
CA ALA A 118 1.74 -3.90 -7.31
C ALA A 118 1.88 -2.77 -8.34
N LEU A 119 2.23 -3.12 -9.59
CA LEU A 119 2.30 -2.15 -10.70
C LEU A 119 0.99 -1.37 -10.89
N SER A 120 -0.16 -2.04 -10.78
CA SER A 120 -1.47 -1.40 -10.94
C SER A 120 -1.75 -0.39 -9.83
N LEU A 121 -1.35 -0.69 -8.59
CA LEU A 121 -1.51 0.20 -7.43
C LEU A 121 -0.56 1.38 -7.52
N ASP A 122 0.73 1.14 -7.78
CA ASP A 122 1.75 2.18 -7.86
C ASP A 122 1.49 3.19 -8.99
N LEU A 123 0.92 2.72 -10.11
CA LEU A 123 0.54 3.58 -11.25
C LEU A 123 -0.89 4.14 -11.16
N GLY A 124 -1.66 3.81 -10.12
CA GLY A 124 -3.06 4.25 -9.98
C GLY A 124 -3.95 3.82 -11.15
N LEU A 125 -3.76 2.60 -11.68
CA LEU A 125 -4.52 2.09 -12.81
C LEU A 125 -5.92 1.68 -12.39
N SER A 126 -6.94 2.17 -13.10
CA SER A 126 -8.28 1.57 -13.04
C SER A 126 -8.30 0.24 -13.78
N GLU A 127 -9.30 -0.61 -13.53
CA GLU A 127 -9.48 -1.87 -14.26
C GLU A 127 -9.52 -1.67 -15.78
N ARG A 128 -10.14 -0.58 -16.23
CA ARG A 128 -10.20 -0.20 -17.64
C ARG A 128 -8.80 0.14 -18.19
N LYS A 129 -8.03 0.96 -17.47
CA LYS A 129 -6.66 1.32 -17.85
C LYS A 129 -5.77 0.08 -17.91
N TYR A 130 -5.87 -0.82 -16.94
CA TYR A 130 -5.13 -2.08 -16.92
C TYR A 130 -5.50 -2.99 -18.10
N LYS A 131 -6.80 -3.18 -18.37
CA LYS A 131 -7.28 -3.97 -19.52
C LYS A 131 -6.75 -3.41 -20.85
N LEU A 132 -6.79 -2.08 -21.01
CA LEU A 132 -6.28 -1.41 -22.20
C LEU A 132 -4.76 -1.61 -22.35
N LEU A 133 -3.99 -1.36 -21.29
CA LEU A 133 -2.54 -1.58 -21.26
C LEU A 133 -2.20 -3.02 -21.64
N ARG A 134 -2.87 -4.00 -21.02
CA ARG A 134 -2.69 -5.42 -21.34
C ARG A 134 -3.01 -5.74 -22.79
N SER A 135 -4.09 -5.18 -23.34
CA SER A 135 -4.48 -5.41 -24.74
C SER A 135 -3.41 -4.89 -25.71
N MET A 136 -2.89 -3.68 -25.47
CA MET A 136 -1.84 -3.08 -26.28
C MET A 136 -0.54 -3.89 -26.17
N MET A 137 -0.12 -4.23 -24.96
CA MET A 137 1.09 -5.02 -24.73
C MET A 137 1.01 -6.40 -25.37
N ASN A 138 -0.13 -7.09 -25.29
CA ASN A 138 -0.32 -8.38 -25.95
C ASN A 138 -0.27 -8.31 -27.48
N GLY A 139 -0.50 -7.13 -28.08
CA GLY A 139 -0.33 -6.91 -29.51
C GLY A 139 1.13 -6.79 -29.95
N VAL A 140 2.05 -6.48 -29.02
CA VAL A 140 3.49 -6.30 -29.29
C VAL A 140 4.32 -7.48 -28.74
N HIS A 141 4.05 -7.86 -27.49
CA HIS A 141 4.71 -8.95 -26.77
C HIS A 141 3.66 -9.93 -26.24
N GLN A 142 3.78 -11.20 -26.63
CA GLN A 142 2.77 -12.20 -26.27
C GLN A 142 2.76 -12.46 -24.75
N ASN A 143 1.62 -12.19 -24.11
CA ASN A 143 1.33 -12.51 -22.71
C ASN A 143 2.26 -11.86 -21.67
N CYS A 144 2.66 -10.60 -21.85
CA CYS A 144 3.50 -9.88 -20.87
C CYS A 144 2.79 -9.59 -19.53
N LEU A 145 1.46 -9.40 -19.57
CA LEU A 145 0.66 -9.07 -18.38
C LEU A 145 -0.38 -10.15 -18.07
N PRO A 146 -0.54 -10.56 -16.80
CA PRO A 146 -1.54 -11.53 -16.40
C PRO A 146 -2.96 -10.96 -16.60
N SER A 147 -3.95 -11.84 -16.70
CA SER A 147 -5.34 -11.42 -16.84
C SER A 147 -5.80 -10.66 -15.60
N LEU A 148 -6.78 -9.75 -15.75
CA LEU A 148 -7.35 -9.05 -14.59
C LEU A 148 -7.95 -10.04 -13.58
N TYR A 149 -8.48 -11.17 -14.04
CA TYR A 149 -8.97 -12.23 -13.17
C TYR A 149 -7.87 -12.77 -12.24
N ALA A 150 -6.69 -13.07 -12.78
CA ALA A 150 -5.56 -13.55 -11.97
C ALA A 150 -5.07 -12.47 -10.99
N VAL A 151 -5.03 -11.20 -11.41
CA VAL A 151 -4.69 -10.06 -10.53
C VAL A 151 -5.71 -9.92 -9.39
N ASN A 152 -7.00 -10.05 -9.69
CA ASN A 152 -8.06 -9.99 -8.69
C ASN A 152 -8.03 -11.17 -7.71
N GLN A 153 -7.69 -12.39 -8.18
CA GLN A 153 -7.45 -13.51 -7.27
C GLN A 153 -6.30 -13.22 -6.30
N ALA A 154 -5.17 -12.71 -6.81
CA ALA A 154 -4.04 -12.32 -5.96
C ALA A 154 -4.42 -11.24 -4.95
N ARG A 155 -5.24 -10.26 -5.37
CA ARG A 155 -5.77 -9.22 -4.48
C ARG A 155 -6.64 -9.81 -3.36
N ASN A 156 -7.56 -10.69 -3.70
CA ASN A 156 -8.52 -11.25 -2.74
C ASN A 156 -7.84 -12.08 -1.64
N ILE A 157 -6.71 -12.73 -1.94
CA ILE A 157 -5.90 -13.46 -0.94
C ILE A 157 -5.30 -12.52 0.12
N LEU A 158 -5.07 -11.25 -0.23
CA LEU A 158 -4.45 -10.25 0.66
C LEU A 158 -5.48 -9.47 1.50
N LEU A 159 -6.78 -9.63 1.22
CA LEU A 159 -7.85 -8.94 1.93
C LEU A 159 -8.27 -9.69 3.21
N PRO A 160 -8.72 -8.97 4.25
CA PRO A 160 -9.42 -9.56 5.39
C PRO A 160 -10.61 -10.42 4.94
N SER A 161 -10.79 -11.56 5.59
CA SER A 161 -11.87 -12.50 5.28
C SER A 161 -13.26 -11.96 5.60
N ILE A 162 -13.36 -11.08 6.61
CA ILE A 162 -14.60 -10.46 7.06
C ILE A 162 -14.41 -8.95 7.09
N ILE A 163 -15.25 -8.25 6.35
CA ILE A 163 -15.35 -6.79 6.33
C ILE A 163 -16.82 -6.45 6.61
N ILE A 164 -17.08 -5.78 7.72
CA ILE A 164 -18.42 -5.34 8.10
C ILE A 164 -18.64 -3.99 7.44
N VAL A 165 -19.66 -3.89 6.59
CA VAL A 165 -19.97 -2.67 5.85
C VAL A 165 -21.41 -2.27 6.13
N THR A 166 -21.59 -1.02 6.54
CA THR A 166 -22.89 -0.36 6.65
C THR A 166 -22.94 0.84 5.69
N GLU A 167 -24.07 1.54 5.63
CA GLU A 167 -24.19 2.77 4.83
C GLU A 167 -23.25 3.88 5.31
N THR A 168 -22.87 3.85 6.60
CA THR A 168 -22.14 4.94 7.27
C THR A 168 -20.75 4.55 7.75
N SER A 169 -20.35 3.30 7.61
CA SER A 169 -19.04 2.84 8.09
C SER A 169 -18.60 1.56 7.41
N ALA A 170 -17.30 1.30 7.44
CA ALA A 170 -16.77 -0.04 7.23
C ALA A 170 -15.69 -0.34 8.25
N GLU A 171 -15.63 -1.59 8.68
CA GLU A 171 -14.72 -2.06 9.70
C GLU A 171 -14.20 -3.46 9.38
N VAL A 172 -12.93 -3.69 9.72
CA VAL A 172 -12.30 -5.01 9.68
C VAL A 172 -11.95 -5.45 11.10
N ASP A 173 -12.05 -6.75 11.35
CA ASP A 173 -11.63 -7.31 12.63
C ASP A 173 -10.13 -7.09 12.88
N LEU A 174 -9.78 -6.56 14.05
CA LEU A 174 -8.41 -6.18 14.40
C LEU A 174 -7.49 -7.40 14.45
N GLN A 175 -7.95 -8.52 15.00
CA GLN A 175 -7.17 -9.76 15.09
C GLN A 175 -6.87 -10.30 13.69
N VAL A 176 -7.87 -10.35 12.80
CA VAL A 176 -7.71 -10.79 11.41
C VAL A 176 -6.70 -9.90 10.67
N LEU A 177 -6.80 -8.58 10.83
CA LEU A 177 -5.89 -7.63 10.20
C LEU A 177 -4.44 -7.81 10.67
N LEU A 178 -4.23 -7.98 11.98
CA LEU A 178 -2.91 -8.23 12.57
C LEU A 178 -2.32 -9.58 12.14
N ASN A 179 -3.15 -10.62 12.06
CA ASN A 179 -2.75 -11.95 11.59
C ASN A 179 -2.25 -11.89 10.14
N LEU A 180 -3.03 -11.27 9.24
CA LEU A 180 -2.64 -11.09 7.84
C LEU A 180 -1.37 -10.26 7.68
N THR A 181 -1.24 -9.19 8.47
CA THR A 181 -0.06 -8.33 8.47
C THR A 181 1.18 -9.11 8.92
N SER A 182 1.07 -9.89 10.00
CA SER A 182 2.16 -10.72 10.51
C SER A 182 2.58 -11.79 9.52
N LYS A 183 1.62 -12.50 8.93
CA LYS A 183 1.88 -13.49 7.89
C LYS A 183 2.65 -12.89 6.72
N SER A 184 2.21 -11.73 6.24
CA SER A 184 2.86 -11.01 5.13
C SER A 184 4.30 -10.61 5.46
N ILE A 185 4.56 -10.11 6.68
CA ILE A 185 5.90 -9.72 7.13
C ILE A 185 6.81 -10.95 7.26
N ILE A 186 6.31 -12.04 7.84
CA ILE A 186 7.06 -13.30 8.03
C ILE A 186 7.44 -13.91 6.67
N GLU A 187 6.52 -13.90 5.70
CA GLU A 187 6.79 -14.30 4.33
C GLU A 187 7.82 -13.38 3.65
N LEU A 188 7.74 -12.07 3.89
CA LEU A 188 8.68 -11.09 3.34
C LEU A 188 10.13 -11.32 3.81
N ILE A 189 10.33 -11.60 5.10
CA ILE A 189 11.67 -11.85 5.66
C ILE A 189 12.14 -13.30 5.47
N ASN A 190 11.32 -14.16 4.85
CA ASN A 190 11.59 -15.59 4.66
C ASN A 190 12.00 -16.31 5.96
N LEU A 191 11.32 -16.02 7.06
CA LEU A 191 11.63 -16.65 8.35
C LEU A 191 11.27 -18.14 8.29
N ASN A 192 12.23 -18.99 8.64
CA ASN A 192 12.13 -20.46 8.50
C ASN A 192 12.46 -21.19 9.81
N GLU A 193 12.25 -20.56 10.97
CA GLU A 193 12.56 -21.14 12.29
C GLU A 193 11.33 -21.06 13.20
N ASN A 194 11.24 -21.98 14.17
CA ASN A 194 10.25 -21.86 15.23
C ASN A 194 10.62 -20.67 16.14
N LYS A 195 9.75 -19.68 16.24
CA LYS A 195 10.02 -18.47 17.05
C LYS A 195 8.78 -17.97 17.77
N GLU A 196 9.03 -17.40 18.95
CA GLU A 196 8.08 -16.51 19.61
C GLU A 196 8.39 -15.08 19.22
N LEU A 197 7.39 -14.40 18.66
CA LEU A 197 7.53 -13.10 18.04
C LEU A 197 6.62 -12.08 18.71
N LYS A 198 7.06 -10.83 18.72
CA LYS A 198 6.25 -9.67 19.10
C LYS A 198 6.20 -8.69 17.94
N LEU A 199 5.00 -8.46 17.40
CA LEU A 199 4.75 -7.39 16.43
C LEU A 199 4.32 -6.14 17.20
N ILE A 200 5.12 -5.08 17.10
CA ILE A 200 4.78 -3.76 17.65
C ILE A 200 4.18 -2.91 16.53
N CYS A 201 2.98 -2.39 16.79
CA CYS A 201 2.27 -1.47 15.92
C CYS A 201 2.00 -0.16 16.67
N LYS A 202 1.93 0.94 15.92
CA LYS A 202 1.23 2.15 16.40
C LYS A 202 -0.16 2.19 15.80
N TRP A 203 -1.08 2.86 16.47
CA TRP A 203 -2.42 3.10 15.97
C TRP A 203 -2.95 4.44 16.46
N GLY A 204 -4.06 4.84 15.88
CA GLY A 204 -4.87 5.95 16.32
C GLY A 204 -5.92 6.31 15.28
N PHE A 205 -6.42 7.52 15.34
CA PHE A 205 -7.50 7.98 14.49
C PHE A 205 -7.45 9.49 14.26
N ASP A 206 -7.98 9.90 13.11
CA ASP A 206 -8.03 11.29 12.69
C ASP A 206 -9.36 11.58 11.97
N GLY A 207 -9.85 12.80 12.20
CA GLY A 207 -11.10 13.32 11.69
C GLY A 207 -10.89 14.38 10.61
N SER A 208 -11.52 14.19 9.46
CA SER A 208 -11.52 15.14 8.34
C SER A 208 -12.94 15.63 8.04
N SER A 209 -13.02 16.86 7.51
CA SER A 209 -14.27 17.55 7.19
C SER A 209 -14.25 18.15 5.79
N GLY A 210 -15.42 18.54 5.27
CA GLY A 210 -15.53 19.15 3.94
C GLY A 210 -15.44 18.15 2.79
N HIS A 211 -15.80 16.88 3.05
CA HIS A 211 -15.90 15.87 2.02
C HIS A 211 -17.11 16.13 1.11
N SER A 212 -17.03 15.65 -0.14
CA SER A 212 -18.11 15.79 -1.10
C SER A 212 -19.32 14.94 -0.66
N GLN A 213 -20.48 15.58 -0.56
CA GLN A 213 -21.72 14.89 -0.19
C GLN A 213 -22.39 14.26 -1.40
N TYR A 214 -22.67 12.96 -1.32
CA TYR A 214 -23.33 12.24 -2.39
C TYR A 214 -24.85 12.36 -2.30
N LYS A 215 -25.51 12.49 -3.44
CA LYS A 215 -26.98 12.49 -3.55
C LYS A 215 -27.52 11.06 -3.41
N LYS A 216 -27.53 10.53 -2.19
CA LYS A 216 -28.02 9.20 -1.85
C LYS A 216 -28.98 9.26 -0.66
N VAL A 217 -29.86 8.27 -0.58
CA VAL A 217 -30.75 8.09 0.57
C VAL A 217 -29.98 7.32 1.63
N PHE A 218 -29.96 7.83 2.86
CA PHE A 218 -29.52 7.12 4.04
C PHE A 218 -30.73 6.53 4.78
N THR A 219 -30.53 5.42 5.48
CA THR A 219 -31.56 4.82 6.35
C THR A 219 -31.98 5.79 7.47
N ASP A 220 -31.05 6.58 7.99
CA ASP A 220 -31.28 7.63 8.98
C ASP A 220 -31.00 9.01 8.36
N ALA A 221 -31.98 9.92 8.45
CA ALA A 221 -31.91 11.27 7.89
C ALA A 221 -30.85 12.17 8.57
N LEU A 222 -30.35 11.80 9.75
CA LEU A 222 -29.26 12.50 10.44
C LEU A 222 -27.86 12.12 9.91
N CYS A 223 -27.77 11.07 9.08
CA CYS A 223 -26.50 10.63 8.52
C CYS A 223 -26.00 11.60 7.44
N THR A 224 -24.68 11.81 7.41
CA THR A 224 -24.00 12.69 6.45
C THR A 224 -22.63 12.13 6.14
N ASP A 225 -22.20 12.22 4.89
CA ASP A 225 -20.89 11.86 4.37
C ASP A 225 -19.92 13.06 4.27
N GLU A 226 -20.29 14.20 4.86
CA GLU A 226 -19.47 15.43 4.93
C GLU A 226 -18.21 15.25 5.79
N TYR A 227 -18.28 14.38 6.80
CA TYR A 227 -17.23 14.14 7.78
C TYR A 227 -16.75 12.71 7.68
N LEU A 228 -15.45 12.51 7.86
CA LEU A 228 -14.84 11.19 7.83
C LEU A 228 -13.92 11.04 9.04
N LEU A 229 -14.16 10.02 9.86
CA LEU A 229 -13.24 9.58 10.89
C LEU A 229 -12.61 8.26 10.43
N ILE A 230 -11.29 8.16 10.48
CA ILE A 230 -10.54 6.94 10.13
C ILE A 230 -9.78 6.47 11.35
N VAL A 231 -9.92 5.19 11.70
CA VAL A 231 -9.06 4.47 12.64
C VAL A 231 -8.11 3.59 11.86
N ALA A 232 -6.81 3.73 12.12
CA ALA A 232 -5.77 3.01 11.40
C ALA A 232 -4.62 2.55 12.30
N MET A 233 -3.86 1.57 11.82
CA MET A 233 -2.64 1.09 12.45
C MET A 233 -1.48 1.01 11.46
N VAL A 234 -0.26 1.07 11.98
CA VAL A 234 0.97 0.87 11.23
C VAL A 234 1.86 -0.13 11.96
N PRO A 235 2.27 -1.25 11.32
CA PRO A 235 3.29 -2.13 11.89
C PRO A 235 4.65 -1.43 11.89
N ILE A 236 5.39 -1.50 13.00
CA ILE A 236 6.67 -0.81 13.14
C ILE A 236 7.83 -1.80 13.20
N ARG A 237 7.75 -2.81 14.07
CA ARG A 237 8.84 -3.78 14.27
C ARG A 237 8.32 -5.17 14.58
N LEU A 238 9.04 -6.18 14.09
CA LEU A 238 8.88 -7.57 14.50
C LEU A 238 10.12 -7.99 15.29
N LEU A 239 9.93 -8.40 16.53
CA LEU A 239 10.99 -8.78 17.44
C LEU A 239 10.88 -10.27 17.78
N ASP A 240 12.03 -10.93 17.97
CA ASP A 240 12.14 -12.22 18.64
C ASP A 240 12.01 -12.00 20.16
N LYS A 241 11.03 -12.65 20.79
CA LYS A 241 10.75 -12.49 22.22
C LYS A 241 11.85 -13.05 23.11
N ASN A 242 12.56 -14.07 22.66
CA ASN A 242 13.50 -14.80 23.50
C ASN A 242 14.78 -14.00 23.77
N ASN A 243 15.20 -13.18 22.81
CA ASN A 243 16.46 -12.44 22.87
C ASN A 243 16.30 -10.94 22.55
N GLY A 244 15.07 -10.47 22.28
CA GLY A 244 14.79 -9.08 21.90
C GLY A 244 15.32 -8.70 20.51
N LYS A 245 15.85 -9.65 19.72
CA LYS A 245 16.44 -9.37 18.42
C LYS A 245 15.37 -8.89 17.45
N GLN A 246 15.66 -7.77 16.81
CA GLN A 246 14.82 -7.23 15.77
C GLN A 246 14.98 -8.03 14.47
N LEU A 247 13.88 -8.60 13.99
CA LEU A 247 13.81 -9.39 12.76
C LEU A 247 13.33 -8.59 11.56
N TRP A 248 12.48 -7.59 11.80
CA TRP A 248 11.98 -6.68 10.77
C TRP A 248 11.75 -5.28 11.32
N ILE A 249 12.03 -4.28 10.49
CA ILE A 249 11.69 -2.88 10.74
C ILE A 249 10.90 -2.37 9.55
N ASN A 250 9.85 -1.62 9.81
CA ASN A 250 9.19 -0.81 8.80
C ASN A 250 10.16 0.28 8.29
N PRO A 251 10.58 0.27 7.01
CA PRO A 251 11.52 1.25 6.49
C PRO A 251 10.92 2.66 6.41
N ARG A 252 9.58 2.79 6.42
CA ARG A 252 8.86 4.06 6.36
C ARG A 252 7.65 4.03 7.31
N PRO A 253 7.85 4.11 8.64
CA PRO A 253 6.76 4.06 9.62
C PRO A 253 5.74 5.20 9.48
N SER A 254 6.11 6.26 8.76
CA SER A 254 5.28 7.46 8.54
C SER A 254 4.81 7.60 7.09
N SER A 255 4.52 6.48 6.43
CA SER A 255 4.10 6.44 5.03
C SER A 255 2.76 5.73 4.89
N THR A 256 1.84 6.34 4.14
CA THR A 256 0.53 5.78 3.76
C THR A 256 0.60 4.34 3.27
N HIS A 257 1.66 3.93 2.57
CA HIS A 257 1.89 2.55 2.13
C HIS A 257 1.84 1.48 3.25
N TYR A 258 2.16 1.85 4.49
CA TYR A 258 2.09 0.95 5.65
C TYR A 258 0.91 1.24 6.58
N CYS A 259 0.10 2.25 6.27
CA CYS A 259 -1.13 2.58 7.00
C CYS A 259 -2.21 1.58 6.65
N ARG A 260 -2.63 0.79 7.63
CA ARG A 260 -3.69 -0.18 7.47
C ARG A 260 -4.96 0.36 8.13
N PRO A 261 -6.01 0.68 7.35
CA PRO A 261 -7.28 1.12 7.92
C PRO A 261 -7.93 -0.06 8.67
N ILE A 262 -8.38 0.22 9.88
CA ILE A 262 -9.16 -0.71 10.70
C ILE A 262 -10.64 -0.40 10.51
N LYS A 263 -10.98 0.88 10.58
CA LYS A 263 -12.35 1.38 10.54
C LYS A 263 -12.38 2.74 9.86
N PHE A 264 -13.42 3.00 9.07
CA PHE A 264 -13.78 4.37 8.75
C PHE A 264 -15.27 4.57 8.98
N MET A 265 -15.66 5.80 9.29
CA MET A 265 -17.05 6.16 9.48
C MET A 265 -17.34 7.59 9.07
N PHE A 266 -18.56 7.80 8.58
CA PHE A 266 -19.07 9.10 8.23
C PHE A 266 -19.66 9.80 9.46
N LYS A 267 -18.78 10.30 10.34
CA LYS A 267 -19.17 11.01 11.56
C LYS A 267 -18.22 12.16 11.82
N LYS A 268 -18.77 13.25 12.35
CA LYS A 268 -17.98 14.39 12.82
C LYS A 268 -17.26 14.04 14.11
N GLU A 269 -15.95 14.26 14.12
CA GLU A 269 -15.15 14.12 15.34
C GLU A 269 -15.69 15.02 16.46
N ASN A 270 -15.87 14.43 17.64
CA ASN A 270 -16.31 15.11 18.84
C ASN A 270 -15.81 14.37 20.08
N ALA A 271 -15.92 15.02 21.25
CA ALA A 271 -15.34 14.51 22.49
C ALA A 271 -15.94 13.16 22.96
N THR A 272 -17.21 12.87 22.65
CA THR A 272 -17.84 11.59 22.99
C THR A 272 -17.31 10.50 22.07
N LEU A 273 -17.35 10.74 20.75
CA LEU A 273 -16.87 9.80 19.75
C LEU A 273 -15.39 9.45 19.96
N VAL A 274 -14.53 10.43 20.28
CA VAL A 274 -13.11 10.21 20.58
C VAL A 274 -12.92 9.21 21.74
N ARG A 275 -13.70 9.34 22.82
CA ARG A 275 -13.62 8.45 23.98
C ARG A 275 -14.20 7.07 23.67
N ASP A 276 -15.31 7.02 22.94
CA ASP A 276 -15.96 5.77 22.56
C ASP A 276 -15.03 4.93 21.67
N GLU A 277 -14.37 5.55 20.68
CA GLU A 277 -13.43 4.86 19.80
C GLU A 277 -12.13 4.43 20.51
N GLU A 278 -11.60 5.24 21.46
CA GLU A 278 -10.46 4.80 22.29
C GLU A 278 -10.84 3.56 23.12
N ASN A 279 -12.03 3.58 23.76
CA ASN A 279 -12.52 2.48 24.59
C ASN A 279 -12.79 1.22 23.76
N ASP A 280 -13.47 1.35 22.62
CA ASP A 280 -13.75 0.25 21.70
C ASP A 280 -12.44 -0.41 21.22
N MET A 281 -11.47 0.38 20.80
CA MET A 281 -10.16 -0.13 20.38
C MET A 281 -9.39 -0.78 21.53
N ASN A 282 -9.38 -0.19 22.73
CA ASN A 282 -8.74 -0.80 23.89
C ASN A 282 -9.38 -2.14 24.26
N ASN A 283 -10.71 -2.25 24.18
CA ASN A 283 -11.42 -3.51 24.41
C ASN A 283 -11.00 -4.58 23.40
N LYS A 284 -10.89 -4.22 22.11
CA LYS A 284 -10.40 -5.12 21.06
C LYS A 284 -8.94 -5.53 21.30
N ILE A 285 -8.08 -4.58 21.68
CA ILE A 285 -6.66 -4.84 21.98
C ILE A 285 -6.52 -5.81 23.15
N ASN A 286 -7.30 -5.62 24.22
CA ASN A 286 -7.28 -6.48 25.41
C ASN A 286 -7.77 -7.91 25.13
N GLN A 287 -8.57 -8.11 24.07
CA GLN A 287 -9.06 -9.41 23.64
C GLN A 287 -8.15 -10.11 22.63
N LEU A 288 -7.07 -9.46 22.18
CA LEU A 288 -6.15 -10.05 21.21
C LEU A 288 -5.49 -11.31 21.75
N CYS A 289 -5.48 -12.35 20.93
CA CYS A 289 -4.80 -13.61 21.22
C CYS A 289 -3.58 -13.78 20.33
N GLY A 290 -2.66 -14.64 20.77
CA GLY A 290 -1.47 -14.97 20.00
C GLY A 290 -1.82 -15.69 18.69
N PHE A 291 -1.17 -15.31 17.60
CA PHE A 291 -1.36 -15.89 16.27
C PHE A 291 -0.30 -16.94 15.94
N LYS A 292 -0.73 -18.17 15.62
CA LYS A 292 0.14 -19.23 15.09
C LYS A 292 0.17 -19.18 13.58
N VAL A 293 1.35 -19.03 12.99
CA VAL A 293 1.54 -19.06 11.54
C VAL A 293 2.58 -20.08 11.15
N GLN A 294 2.25 -20.90 10.16
CA GLN A 294 3.16 -21.87 9.59
C GLN A 294 3.94 -21.22 8.45
N THR A 295 5.27 -21.33 8.51
CA THR A 295 6.21 -20.90 7.47
C THR A 295 6.16 -21.85 6.28
N LYS A 296 6.73 -21.46 5.13
CA LYS A 296 6.78 -22.31 3.92
C LYS A 296 7.45 -23.67 4.16
N ASN A 297 8.39 -23.73 5.10
CA ASN A 297 9.14 -24.94 5.43
C ASN A 297 8.50 -25.76 6.56
N GLY A 298 7.29 -25.41 7.00
CA GLY A 298 6.54 -26.15 8.01
C GLY A 298 6.80 -25.72 9.46
N ASN A 299 7.78 -24.85 9.73
CA ASN A 299 8.05 -24.30 11.07
C ASN A 299 6.91 -23.38 11.52
N ILE A 300 6.69 -23.27 12.83
CA ILE A 300 5.59 -22.53 13.45
C ILE A 300 6.16 -21.30 14.18
N CYS A 301 5.67 -20.13 13.79
CA CYS A 301 5.90 -18.89 14.53
C CYS A 301 4.66 -18.54 15.36
N GLN A 302 4.88 -18.18 16.63
CA GLN A 302 3.84 -17.67 17.52
C GLN A 302 4.00 -16.16 17.67
N VAL A 303 3.07 -15.38 17.16
CA VAL A 303 3.12 -13.91 17.19
C VAL A 303 2.19 -13.38 18.27
N SER A 304 2.67 -12.46 19.11
CA SER A 304 1.83 -11.59 19.95
C SER A 304 1.91 -10.15 19.48
N PHE A 305 0.97 -9.32 19.93
CA PHE A 305 0.80 -7.95 19.47
C PHE A 305 1.00 -6.93 20.59
N GLU A 306 1.64 -5.81 20.26
CA GLU A 306 1.73 -4.62 21.12
C GLU A 306 1.25 -3.42 20.31
N MET A 307 0.27 -2.70 20.84
CA MET A 307 -0.45 -1.62 20.13
C MET A 307 -0.24 -0.30 20.88
N LEU A 308 0.51 0.62 20.27
CA LEU A 308 0.86 1.92 20.84
C LEU A 308 -0.08 3.00 20.31
N PHE A 309 -0.82 3.66 21.20
CA PHE A 309 -1.75 4.72 20.81
C PHE A 309 -1.04 6.08 20.71
N THR A 310 -0.40 6.33 19.56
CA THR A 310 0.43 7.52 19.33
C THR A 310 0.08 8.29 18.05
N MET A 311 -0.79 7.75 17.20
CA MET A 311 -1.21 8.41 15.96
C MET A 311 -2.45 9.27 16.22
N MET A 312 -2.24 10.40 16.88
CA MET A 312 -3.32 11.30 17.27
C MET A 312 -2.83 12.75 17.32
N ASP A 313 -3.74 13.66 17.07
CA ASP A 313 -3.44 15.09 17.13
C ASP A 313 -3.48 15.62 18.59
N GLY A 314 -3.19 16.92 18.72
CA GLY A 314 -3.27 17.59 20.02
C GLY A 314 -4.70 17.70 20.57
N SER A 315 -5.72 17.80 19.72
CA SER A 315 -7.09 18.02 20.15
C SER A 315 -7.71 16.75 20.77
N VAL A 316 -7.47 15.59 20.16
CA VAL A 316 -7.80 14.27 20.69
C VAL A 316 -7.09 14.07 22.04
N SER A 317 -5.80 14.38 22.15
CA SER A 317 -5.07 14.23 23.41
C SER A 317 -5.61 15.11 24.55
N ASN A 318 -6.18 16.28 24.24
CA ASN A 318 -6.83 17.14 25.23
C ASN A 318 -8.13 16.53 25.75
N VAL A 319 -8.95 15.95 24.86
CA VAL A 319 -10.19 15.26 25.22
C VAL A 319 -9.90 14.09 26.16
N LEU A 320 -8.91 13.27 25.82
CA LEU A 320 -8.59 12.04 26.54
C LEU A 320 -7.86 12.29 27.86
N SER A 321 -7.06 13.35 27.95
CA SER A 321 -6.44 13.79 29.22
C SER A 321 -7.39 14.58 30.13
N ASN A 322 -8.64 14.80 29.72
CA ASN A 322 -9.62 15.68 30.37
C ASN A 322 -9.07 17.11 30.60
N THR A 323 -8.25 17.59 29.66
CA THR A 323 -7.68 18.93 29.67
C THR A 323 -8.53 19.83 28.78
N ASN A 324 -9.58 20.44 29.36
CA ASN A 324 -10.58 21.21 28.61
C ASN A 324 -10.02 22.43 27.84
N ALA A 325 -8.85 22.94 28.23
CA ALA A 325 -8.24 24.10 27.59
C ALA A 325 -7.00 23.68 26.78
N THR A 326 -7.05 23.86 25.46
CA THR A 326 -5.95 23.54 24.52
C THR A 326 -4.65 24.29 24.82
N SER A 327 -4.76 25.41 25.54
CA SER A 327 -3.64 26.24 25.98
C SER A 327 -2.94 25.71 27.24
N LYS A 328 -3.52 24.73 27.95
CA LYS A 328 -2.87 24.10 29.10
C LYS A 328 -2.02 22.91 28.65
N CYS A 329 -0.96 22.61 29.41
CA CYS A 329 -0.18 21.40 29.18
C CYS A 329 -0.94 20.16 29.67
N ILE A 330 -1.08 19.14 28.83
CA ILE A 330 -1.70 17.86 29.21
C ILE A 330 -0.85 17.05 30.20
N ILE A 331 0.44 17.35 30.31
CA ILE A 331 1.38 16.62 31.17
C ILE A 331 1.38 17.20 32.60
N CYS A 332 1.73 18.47 32.76
CA CYS A 332 1.87 19.09 34.09
C CYS A 332 0.71 20.03 34.48
N GLY A 333 -0.29 20.21 33.61
CA GLY A 333 -1.43 21.11 33.86
C GLY A 333 -1.09 22.61 33.86
N ALA A 334 0.14 23.00 33.51
CA ALA A 334 0.57 24.40 33.43
C ALA A 334 -0.33 25.21 32.49
N SER A 335 -0.76 26.39 32.94
CA SER A 335 -1.39 27.38 32.08
C SER A 335 -0.34 28.21 31.34
N PRO A 336 -0.67 28.97 30.29
CA PRO A 336 0.32 29.80 29.59
C PRO A 336 1.13 30.71 30.51
N LYS A 337 0.51 31.26 31.57
CA LYS A 337 1.20 32.09 32.56
C LYS A 337 2.24 31.30 33.37
N ASP A 338 1.95 30.03 33.65
CA ASP A 338 2.84 29.16 34.42
C ASP A 338 3.98 28.59 33.56
N MET A 339 3.77 28.43 32.25
CA MET A 339 4.73 27.78 31.33
C MET A 339 6.07 28.50 31.23
N ASN A 340 6.08 29.82 31.39
CA ASN A 340 7.30 30.63 31.38
C ASN A 340 7.94 30.77 32.78
N SER A 341 7.34 30.20 33.83
CA SER A 341 7.91 30.22 35.19
C SER A 341 9.12 29.30 35.30
N GLU A 342 10.12 29.70 36.08
CA GLU A 342 11.28 28.86 36.40
C GLU A 342 10.86 27.57 37.10
N TYR A 343 9.93 27.67 38.07
CA TYR A 343 9.38 26.57 38.87
C TYR A 343 8.44 25.62 38.11
N VAL A 344 8.23 25.82 36.81
CA VAL A 344 7.34 24.94 36.05
C VAL A 344 7.88 23.50 35.96
N VAL A 345 9.20 23.35 36.04
CA VAL A 345 9.89 22.05 36.02
C VAL A 345 9.61 21.21 37.28
N ASP A 346 9.25 21.85 38.39
CA ASP A 346 8.94 21.19 39.65
C ASP A 346 7.48 20.69 39.72
N ARG A 347 6.67 21.00 38.70
CA ARG A 347 5.27 20.57 38.67
C ARG A 347 5.17 19.06 38.44
N PRO A 348 4.28 18.37 39.16
CA PRO A 348 4.08 16.94 38.98
C PRO A 348 3.55 16.63 37.57
N SER A 349 4.14 15.61 36.95
CA SER A 349 3.73 15.14 35.62
C SER A 349 2.68 14.03 35.74
N LYS A 350 1.64 14.12 34.90
CA LYS A 350 0.68 13.04 34.63
C LYS A 350 1.33 12.01 33.71
N VAL A 351 2.09 11.09 34.29
CA VAL A 351 2.91 10.08 33.57
C VAL A 351 2.07 9.21 32.64
N GLU A 352 0.80 8.96 32.98
CA GLU A 352 -0.16 8.25 32.13
C GLU A 352 -0.34 8.89 30.75
N ASN A 353 -0.15 10.21 30.65
CA ASN A 353 -0.28 10.96 29.40
C ASN A 353 0.99 10.90 28.52
N TYR A 354 2.07 10.27 28.98
CA TYR A 354 3.25 10.01 28.14
C TYR A 354 2.91 9.07 26.98
N ARG A 355 1.90 8.21 27.16
CA ARG A 355 1.39 7.29 26.12
C ARG A 355 1.02 7.99 24.81
N PHE A 356 0.65 9.26 24.85
CA PHE A 356 0.29 10.05 23.66
C PHE A 356 1.49 10.47 22.82
N GLY A 357 2.72 10.23 23.28
CA GLY A 357 3.95 10.52 22.52
C GLY A 357 4.11 11.98 22.10
N LEU A 358 4.83 12.19 21.00
CA LEU A 358 5.07 13.48 20.35
C LEU A 358 4.77 13.36 18.86
N SER A 359 3.69 14.01 18.39
CA SER A 359 3.36 14.09 16.96
C SER A 359 4.36 15.02 16.25
N THR A 360 5.22 14.49 15.38
CA THR A 360 6.32 15.26 14.79
C THR A 360 5.81 16.35 13.87
N LEU A 361 4.82 16.08 13.00
CA LEU A 361 4.20 17.10 12.14
C LEU A 361 3.64 18.26 12.96
N HIS A 362 2.88 17.95 14.00
CA HIS A 362 2.32 18.97 14.87
C HIS A 362 3.40 19.75 15.62
N CYS A 363 4.51 19.12 16.02
CA CYS A 363 5.65 19.85 16.59
C CYS A 363 6.23 20.86 15.60
N TRP A 364 6.47 20.46 14.34
CA TRP A 364 6.97 21.37 13.30
C TRP A 364 6.05 22.58 13.11
N ILE A 365 4.74 22.35 12.98
CA ILE A 365 3.75 23.39 12.77
C ILE A 365 3.67 24.32 13.98
N ARG A 366 3.57 23.78 15.20
CA ARG A 366 3.38 24.59 16.42
C ARG A 366 4.62 25.41 16.79
N PHE A 367 5.81 24.88 16.56
CA PHE A 367 7.05 25.63 16.74
C PHE A 367 7.16 26.77 15.73
N PHE A 368 6.82 26.51 14.46
CA PHE A 368 6.77 27.55 13.43
C PHE A 368 5.75 28.64 13.78
N GLU A 369 4.52 28.27 14.12
CA GLU A 369 3.46 29.20 14.52
C GLU A 369 3.88 30.04 15.73
N CYS A 370 4.57 29.43 16.71
CA CYS A 370 5.10 30.13 17.87
C CYS A 370 6.03 31.28 17.45
N LEU A 371 7.05 30.99 16.64
CA LEU A 371 8.02 31.99 16.21
C LEU A 371 7.41 33.03 15.27
N LEU A 372 6.52 32.60 14.37
CA LEU A 372 5.80 33.50 13.48
C LEU A 372 4.96 34.52 14.28
N HIS A 373 4.28 34.04 15.31
CA HIS A 373 3.48 34.85 16.22
C HIS A 373 4.30 35.78 17.12
N ILE A 374 5.51 35.37 17.53
CA ILE A 374 6.48 36.26 18.17
C ILE A 374 6.85 37.36 17.17
N GLY A 375 7.24 37.00 15.95
CA GLY A 375 7.61 37.94 14.87
C GLY A 375 6.55 39.02 14.62
N TYR A 376 5.27 38.63 14.54
CA TYR A 376 4.16 39.58 14.38
C TYR A 376 4.07 40.60 15.52
N ARG A 377 4.41 40.20 16.74
CA ARG A 377 4.24 40.99 17.96
C ARG A 377 5.52 41.69 18.44
N LEU A 378 6.65 41.50 17.76
CA LEU A 378 7.91 42.18 18.11
C LEU A 378 7.79 43.71 18.29
N PRO A 379 6.98 44.45 17.51
CA PRO A 379 6.84 45.89 17.70
C PRO A 379 6.20 46.29 19.04
N VAL A 380 5.34 45.43 19.60
CA VAL A 380 4.55 45.74 20.81
C VAL A 380 4.98 44.94 22.04
N LYS A 381 5.72 43.84 21.87
CA LYS A 381 6.30 42.98 22.91
C LYS A 381 5.33 42.60 24.04
N THR A 382 4.09 42.25 23.67
CA THR A 382 3.06 41.78 24.60
C THR A 382 2.39 40.51 24.08
N TRP A 383 2.09 39.56 24.95
CA TRP A 383 1.40 38.32 24.57
C TRP A 383 -0.05 38.57 24.12
N GLN A 384 -0.81 39.33 24.92
CA GLN A 384 -2.21 39.69 24.64
C GLN A 384 -2.29 41.06 23.98
N ILE A 385 -2.76 41.07 22.72
CA ILE A 385 -2.96 42.31 21.97
C ILE A 385 -4.30 42.94 22.36
N ARG A 386 -4.23 44.07 23.07
CA ARG A 386 -5.40 44.85 23.52
C ARG A 386 -5.32 46.28 22.95
N GLY A 387 -6.48 46.88 22.70
CA GLY A 387 -6.61 48.21 22.07
C GLY A 387 -6.51 48.17 20.55
N ASN A 388 -7.08 49.18 19.88
CA ASN A 388 -7.12 49.25 18.41
C ASN A 388 -5.75 49.56 17.80
N GLU A 389 -4.97 50.44 18.44
CA GLU A 389 -3.63 50.82 18.01
C GLU A 389 -2.67 49.61 17.92
N ASN A 390 -2.55 48.85 19.01
CA ASN A 390 -1.69 47.65 19.01
C ASN A 390 -2.16 46.59 17.99
N LYS A 391 -3.47 46.46 17.77
CA LYS A 391 -4.01 45.54 16.75
C LYS A 391 -3.57 45.97 15.35
N GLU A 392 -3.63 47.26 15.05
CA GLU A 392 -3.21 47.81 13.77
C GLU A 392 -1.70 47.63 13.53
N ILE A 393 -0.87 47.90 14.55
CA ILE A 393 0.58 47.69 14.48
C ILE A 393 0.91 46.22 14.17
N VAL A 394 0.30 45.28 14.89
CA VAL A 394 0.53 43.84 14.70
C VAL A 394 0.02 43.36 13.34
N GLU A 395 -1.15 43.84 12.90
CA GLU A 395 -1.71 43.46 11.60
C GLU A 395 -0.86 44.00 10.43
N ASN A 396 -0.35 45.23 10.53
CA ASN A 396 0.56 45.79 9.52
C ASN A 396 1.88 45.01 9.47
N ASN A 397 2.46 44.67 10.62
CA ASN A 397 3.67 43.86 10.67
C ASN A 397 3.45 42.42 10.17
N LYS A 398 2.28 41.82 10.47
CA LYS A 398 1.86 40.53 9.90
C LYS A 398 1.80 40.58 8.37
N LYS A 399 1.18 41.61 7.78
CA LYS A 399 1.13 41.79 6.32
C LYS A 399 2.51 41.94 5.70
N ARG A 400 3.41 42.72 6.33
CA ARG A 400 4.82 42.85 5.91
C ARG A 400 5.51 41.49 5.88
N ILE A 401 5.47 40.75 6.99
CA ILE A 401 6.09 39.43 7.13
C ILE A 401 5.52 38.45 6.09
N GLN A 402 4.20 38.41 5.90
CA GLN A 402 3.56 37.57 4.88
C GLN A 402 4.02 37.93 3.45
N ALA A 403 4.15 39.23 3.13
CA ALA A 403 4.62 39.68 1.83
C ALA A 403 6.08 39.27 1.58
N GLU A 404 6.95 39.41 2.58
CA GLU A 404 8.35 39.03 2.50
C GLU A 404 8.55 37.52 2.39
N PHE A 405 7.80 36.70 3.14
CA PHE A 405 7.81 35.25 2.94
C PHE A 405 7.42 34.85 1.52
N LYS A 406 6.42 35.52 0.95
CA LYS A 406 5.98 35.27 -0.42
C LYS A 406 7.03 35.69 -1.44
N SER A 407 7.65 36.86 -1.29
CA SER A 407 8.60 37.39 -2.27
C SER A 407 9.98 36.72 -2.19
N LYS A 408 10.49 36.46 -0.98
CA LYS A 408 11.84 35.91 -0.76
C LYS A 408 11.88 34.38 -0.78
N LEU A 409 10.84 33.71 -0.30
CA LEU A 409 10.81 32.24 -0.14
C LEU A 409 9.68 31.56 -0.93
N GLY A 410 8.82 32.32 -1.63
CA GLY A 410 7.67 31.75 -2.34
C GLY A 410 6.60 31.15 -1.41
N LEU A 411 6.68 31.42 -0.10
CA LEU A 411 5.81 30.82 0.90
C LEU A 411 4.56 31.67 1.15
N LEU A 412 3.41 31.01 1.21
CA LEU A 412 2.19 31.60 1.75
C LEU A 412 2.08 31.16 3.22
N VAL A 413 2.06 32.12 4.14
CA VAL A 413 2.01 31.84 5.59
C VAL A 413 0.78 32.47 6.22
N ASP A 414 0.19 31.77 7.19
CA ASP A 414 -0.93 32.21 8.02
C ASP A 414 -2.15 32.74 7.24
N LYS A 415 -2.54 32.00 6.19
CA LYS A 415 -3.78 32.22 5.43
C LYS A 415 -4.72 31.01 5.55
N PRO A 416 -6.03 31.22 5.74
CA PRO A 416 -6.99 30.12 5.75
C PRO A 416 -7.08 29.46 4.37
N LYS A 417 -7.12 28.13 4.34
CA LYS A 417 -7.42 27.30 3.17
C LYS A 417 -8.79 26.64 3.37
N PRO A 418 -9.83 27.01 2.61
CA PRO A 418 -11.14 26.37 2.69
C PRO A 418 -11.02 24.85 2.54
N GLY A 419 -11.54 24.08 3.50
CA GLY A 419 -11.50 22.61 3.51
C GLY A 419 -10.16 21.96 3.91
N TYR A 420 -9.07 22.70 4.06
CA TYR A 420 -7.72 22.15 4.35
C TYR A 420 -6.99 22.87 5.52
N GLY A 421 -7.72 23.68 6.30
CA GLY A 421 -7.19 24.39 7.46
C GLY A 421 -6.47 25.70 7.10
N SER A 422 -5.13 25.71 7.21
CA SER A 422 -4.27 26.89 7.06
C SER A 422 -3.12 26.61 6.09
N THR A 423 -2.49 27.67 5.55
CA THR A 423 -1.23 27.55 4.81
C THR A 423 -0.02 27.19 5.70
N ASN A 424 -0.19 27.16 7.03
CA ASN A 424 0.82 26.71 7.99
C ASN A 424 0.89 25.18 8.05
N ASP A 425 1.18 24.54 6.92
CA ASP A 425 1.38 23.10 6.85
C ASP A 425 2.84 22.70 7.14
N GLY A 426 3.09 21.39 7.24
CA GLY A 426 4.41 20.86 7.54
C GLY A 426 5.48 21.25 6.53
N ASN A 427 5.12 21.52 5.27
CA ASN A 427 6.09 21.95 4.25
C ASN A 427 6.51 23.40 4.50
N THR A 428 5.54 24.28 4.76
CA THR A 428 5.82 25.67 5.15
C THR A 428 6.74 25.73 6.38
N ALA A 429 6.44 24.96 7.43
CA ALA A 429 7.26 24.90 8.63
C ALA A 429 8.70 24.40 8.34
N ARG A 430 8.86 23.33 7.56
CA ARG A 430 10.19 22.80 7.23
C ARG A 430 11.03 23.79 6.44
N VAL A 431 10.46 24.51 5.46
CA VAL A 431 11.19 25.52 4.69
C VAL A 431 11.62 26.69 5.58
N PHE A 432 10.76 27.13 6.51
CA PHE A 432 11.10 28.15 7.51
C PHE A 432 12.34 27.77 8.32
N PHE A 433 12.38 26.56 8.88
CA PHE A 433 13.49 26.10 9.71
C PHE A 433 14.72 25.63 8.92
N TYR A 434 14.59 25.40 7.62
CA TYR A 434 15.72 25.08 6.74
C TYR A 434 16.58 26.31 6.44
N ASN A 435 15.96 27.51 6.38
CA ASN A 435 16.63 28.77 6.09
C ASN A 435 16.59 29.73 7.29
N PRO A 436 17.31 29.42 8.40
CA PRO A 436 17.24 30.22 9.62
C PRO A 436 17.66 31.68 9.42
N ASP A 437 18.60 31.94 8.50
CA ASP A 437 19.03 33.29 8.12
C ASP A 437 17.90 34.15 7.56
N LEU A 438 17.27 33.70 6.47
CA LEU A 438 16.16 34.41 5.84
C LEU A 438 14.94 34.48 6.77
N SER A 439 14.65 33.40 7.50
CA SER A 439 13.55 33.37 8.46
C SER A 439 13.74 34.39 9.58
N SER A 440 14.95 34.52 10.12
CA SER A 440 15.31 35.53 11.11
C SER A 440 15.19 36.94 10.52
N GLU A 441 15.74 37.17 9.33
CA GLU A 441 15.67 38.45 8.63
C GLU A 441 14.22 38.92 8.40
N ILE A 442 13.37 38.03 7.91
CA ILE A 442 11.96 38.35 7.59
C ILE A 442 11.15 38.63 8.87
N THR A 443 11.27 37.74 9.86
CA THR A 443 10.43 37.79 11.08
C THR A 443 10.97 38.73 12.14
N GLY A 444 12.27 39.01 12.15
CA GLY A 444 12.99 39.69 13.23
C GLY A 444 13.25 38.81 14.47
N VAL A 445 12.92 37.51 14.40
CA VAL A 445 13.18 36.55 15.48
C VAL A 445 14.65 36.15 15.50
N ASP A 446 15.20 35.87 16.68
CA ASP A 446 16.59 35.47 16.87
C ASP A 446 16.94 34.22 16.07
N LYS A 447 18.07 34.31 15.34
CA LYS A 447 18.56 33.23 14.48
C LYS A 447 19.02 32.02 15.27
N GLY A 448 19.60 32.22 16.46
CA GLY A 448 20.06 31.16 17.35
C GLY A 448 18.89 30.29 17.79
N LEU A 449 17.82 30.90 18.30
CA LEU A 449 16.61 30.21 18.71
C LEU A 449 15.96 29.43 17.55
N ILE A 450 15.89 30.02 16.34
CA ILE A 450 15.37 29.31 15.15
C ILE A 450 16.20 28.05 14.86
N LYS A 451 17.53 28.13 14.98
CA LYS A 451 18.43 26.99 14.78
C LYS A 451 18.24 25.91 15.84
N GLU A 452 18.16 26.28 17.11
CA GLU A 452 17.93 25.35 18.23
C GLU A 452 16.61 24.59 18.04
N PHE A 453 15.52 25.31 17.74
CA PHE A 453 14.23 24.71 17.42
C PHE A 453 14.33 23.77 16.22
N SER A 454 15.05 24.15 15.16
CA SER A 454 15.29 23.30 13.98
C SER A 454 16.03 22.01 14.33
N ILE A 455 17.04 22.07 15.21
CA ILE A 455 17.79 20.88 15.67
C ILE A 455 16.88 19.94 16.45
N ILE A 456 16.12 20.47 17.43
CA ILE A 456 15.18 19.68 18.23
C ILE A 456 14.19 18.94 17.32
N LEU A 457 13.57 19.65 16.39
CA LEU A 457 12.57 19.08 15.49
C LEU A 457 13.15 18.02 14.54
N ARG A 458 14.40 18.18 14.08
CA ARG A 458 15.11 17.17 13.29
C ARG A 458 15.45 15.92 14.10
N VAL A 459 15.85 16.10 15.36
CA VAL A 459 16.13 14.98 16.27
C VAL A 459 14.84 14.17 16.51
N LEU A 460 13.72 14.83 16.79
CA LEU A 460 12.41 14.18 16.95
C LEU A 460 11.99 13.42 15.69
N ALA A 461 12.22 13.99 14.51
CA ALA A 461 11.85 13.40 13.22
C ALA A 461 12.85 12.35 12.68
N SER A 462 13.98 12.12 13.36
CA SER A 462 15.09 11.30 12.83
C SER A 462 14.77 9.80 12.72
N GLY A 463 13.76 9.31 13.45
CA GLY A 463 13.44 7.88 13.55
C GLY A 463 14.55 7.02 14.17
N SER A 464 15.55 7.65 14.80
CA SER A 464 16.74 7.01 15.40
C SER A 464 16.75 7.16 16.92
N HIS A 465 17.51 6.32 17.62
CA HIS A 465 17.68 6.46 19.07
C HIS A 465 18.39 7.78 19.41
N ILE A 466 17.88 8.47 20.43
CA ILE A 466 18.34 9.78 20.85
C ILE A 466 19.26 9.61 22.05
N HIS A 467 20.40 10.28 22.05
CA HIS A 467 21.26 10.38 23.23
C HIS A 467 20.60 11.28 24.27
N MET A 468 19.95 10.66 25.26
CA MET A 468 19.05 11.34 26.19
C MET A 468 19.70 12.48 26.97
N ASP A 469 20.91 12.29 27.49
CA ASP A 469 21.60 13.34 28.28
C ASP A 469 21.85 14.61 27.46
N LYS A 470 22.36 14.45 26.24
CA LYS A 470 22.62 15.58 25.32
C LYS A 470 21.33 16.25 24.88
N PHE A 471 20.29 15.47 24.65
CA PHE A 471 18.99 16.02 24.24
C PHE A 471 18.33 16.79 25.39
N MET A 472 18.39 16.27 26.62
CA MET A 472 17.90 16.97 27.80
C MET A 472 18.60 18.31 28.00
N MET A 473 19.93 18.36 27.88
CA MET A 473 20.69 19.62 27.93
C MET A 473 20.22 20.59 26.85
N LEU A 474 20.11 20.13 25.59
CA LEU A 474 19.64 20.97 24.49
C LEU A 474 18.25 21.57 24.76
N LEU A 475 17.30 20.77 25.25
CA LEU A 475 15.95 21.26 25.57
C LEU A 475 15.98 22.31 26.69
N GLN A 476 16.79 22.08 27.73
CA GLN A 476 16.92 23.00 28.87
C GLN A 476 17.57 24.33 28.45
N GLU A 477 18.69 24.29 27.74
CA GLU A 477 19.40 25.47 27.23
C GLU A 477 18.48 26.27 26.30
N THR A 478 17.81 25.59 25.37
CA THR A 478 16.86 26.23 24.43
C THR A 478 15.69 26.89 25.17
N ARG A 479 15.16 26.25 26.23
CA ARG A 479 14.10 26.85 27.05
C ARG A 479 14.58 28.13 27.73
N LEU A 480 15.77 28.11 28.34
CA LEU A 480 16.32 29.29 29.00
C LEU A 480 16.56 30.43 28.00
N HIS A 481 17.14 30.12 26.85
CA HIS A 481 17.36 31.08 25.78
C HIS A 481 16.05 31.69 25.26
N TYR A 482 15.00 30.88 25.08
CA TYR A 482 13.65 31.37 24.75
C TYR A 482 13.12 32.37 25.79
N LEU A 483 13.26 32.05 27.08
CA LEU A 483 12.74 32.87 28.18
C LEU A 483 13.53 34.17 28.34
N GLU A 484 14.82 34.17 28.04
CA GLU A 484 15.66 35.36 28.01
C GLU A 484 15.24 36.33 26.88
N LEU A 485 15.06 35.80 25.66
CA LEU A 485 14.74 36.62 24.48
C LEU A 485 13.28 37.11 24.47
N TYR A 486 12.33 36.25 24.85
CA TYR A 486 10.90 36.48 24.68
C TYR A 486 10.08 36.23 25.96
N PRO A 487 10.47 36.78 27.14
CA PRO A 487 9.78 36.52 28.40
C PRO A 487 8.30 36.97 28.36
N TRP A 488 8.01 37.99 27.55
CA TRP A 488 6.70 38.59 27.37
C TRP A 488 5.73 37.76 26.51
N TYR A 489 6.19 36.70 25.85
CA TYR A 489 5.36 35.80 25.04
C TYR A 489 5.27 34.42 25.68
N TYR A 490 4.10 34.09 26.22
CA TYR A 490 3.87 32.78 26.83
C TYR A 490 3.97 31.65 25.80
N MET A 491 4.81 30.67 26.12
CA MET A 491 5.07 29.52 25.28
C MET A 491 3.78 28.71 25.03
N PRO A 492 3.50 28.28 23.78
CA PRO A 492 2.39 27.38 23.49
C PRO A 492 2.54 26.03 24.19
N SER A 493 1.43 25.38 24.52
CA SER A 493 1.40 24.09 25.22
C SER A 493 2.22 23.00 24.53
N SER A 494 2.22 22.94 23.19
CA SER A 494 3.03 21.97 22.42
C SER A 494 4.53 22.24 22.50
N VAL A 495 4.94 23.52 22.47
CA VAL A 495 6.37 23.90 22.60
C VAL A 495 6.84 23.60 24.02
N HIS A 496 6.02 23.94 25.02
CA HIS A 496 6.28 23.61 26.42
C HIS A 496 6.36 22.10 26.66
N LYS A 497 5.44 21.30 26.09
CA LYS A 497 5.46 19.84 26.18
C LYS A 497 6.79 19.27 25.68
N VAL A 498 7.33 19.78 24.57
CA VAL A 498 8.62 19.34 24.03
C VAL A 498 9.78 19.82 24.89
N LEU A 499 9.87 21.11 25.22
CA LEU A 499 11.03 21.67 25.91
C LEU A 499 11.13 21.27 27.39
N VAL A 500 10.00 20.99 28.06
CA VAL A 500 9.99 20.62 29.49
C VAL A 500 9.83 19.12 29.70
N HIS A 501 8.98 18.45 28.91
CA HIS A 501 8.64 17.04 29.13
C HIS A 501 9.15 16.11 28.01
N GLY A 502 9.81 16.64 26.98
CA GLY A 502 10.20 15.88 25.80
C GLY A 502 11.11 14.69 26.13
N SER A 503 12.11 14.89 26.99
CA SER A 503 13.02 13.82 27.42
C SER A 503 12.29 12.69 28.15
N ASP A 504 11.40 13.02 29.10
CA ASP A 504 10.66 12.01 29.87
C ASP A 504 9.71 11.21 28.97
N ILE A 505 9.01 11.90 28.06
CA ILE A 505 8.12 11.26 27.10
C ILE A 505 8.91 10.30 26.22
N ILE A 506 10.04 10.73 25.65
CA ILE A 506 10.87 9.88 24.78
C ILE A 506 11.44 8.70 25.56
N GLY A 507 11.88 8.93 26.80
CA GLY A 507 12.39 7.89 27.69
C GLY A 507 11.34 6.84 28.07
N SER A 508 10.05 7.15 27.97
CA SER A 508 8.97 6.20 28.25
C SER A 508 8.72 5.17 27.13
N PHE A 509 9.28 5.39 25.94
CA PHE A 509 9.11 4.48 24.80
C PHE A 509 10.37 3.64 24.54
N SER A 510 10.17 2.37 24.23
CA SER A 510 11.25 1.48 23.77
C SER A 510 11.69 1.76 22.32
N LEU A 511 10.87 2.48 21.56
CA LEU A 511 11.07 2.79 20.15
C LEU A 511 11.47 4.26 19.96
N PRO A 512 12.30 4.58 18.94
CA PRO A 512 12.55 5.97 18.54
C PRO A 512 11.27 6.74 18.27
N ILE A 513 11.14 7.92 18.88
CA ILE A 513 9.90 8.72 18.84
C ILE A 513 9.45 9.07 17.41
N GLY A 514 10.39 9.32 16.49
CA GLY A 514 10.06 9.59 15.09
C GLY A 514 9.38 8.42 14.36
N GLN A 515 9.52 7.19 14.84
CA GLN A 515 8.80 6.03 14.30
C GLN A 515 7.34 5.98 14.79
N LEU A 516 7.05 6.62 15.93
CA LEU A 516 5.75 6.65 16.60
C LEU A 516 4.86 7.81 16.17
N SER A 517 5.35 8.67 15.27
CA SER A 517 4.61 9.85 14.83
C SER A 517 3.27 9.51 14.17
N GLU A 518 2.34 10.44 14.25
CA GLU A 518 1.05 10.42 13.57
C GLU A 518 1.18 10.53 12.04
N ASP A 519 2.22 11.18 11.52
CA ASP A 519 2.45 11.41 10.09
C ASP A 519 2.34 10.06 9.35
N VAL A 520 1.26 9.81 8.60
CA VAL A 520 1.12 8.61 7.76
C VAL A 520 0.37 8.92 6.48
#